data_AF-A0A4Q6DY35-F1
#
_entry.id   AF-A0A4Q6DY35-F1
#
_cell.length_a   1.000
_cell.length_b   1.000
_cell.length_c   1.000
_cell.angle_alpha   90.00
_cell.angle_beta   90.00
_cell.angle_gamma   90.00
#
_symmetry.space_group_name_H-M   'P 1'
#
loop_
_entity.id
_entity.type
_entity.pdbx_description
1 polymer ?
#
loop_
_entity_poly.entity_id
_entity_poly.type
_entity_poly.pdbx_seq_one_letter_code
_entity_poly.pdbx_strand_id
1 'polypeptide(L)'
;MSDKNLLNFVADLQSPKTFQELNWEGDFSQYLDLVKEKPNVARNAFQRMYDMIMTYGTSQFNEYKKEVTHYKFFEDPIDAGKDAVFGLDVHMMKLVNFLRSAALGYGTEKRVLLLHGPVGSAKSTIARLLKKGVERYSYTEEGALYTFKFVDDPKFNLVGSTGEMRSPMNEEPLLLIPEASRGAFAEEINKLNRGNYKLKIKGELSPPMRMIFRELMARYKGDFKKVMEHVKVMRFTLSEKDRIGIGTFQPKDEKNQDSTELTGDINYRKIAEFGSDSDPRAFNFDGEFQVANRGVIEFVEVLKLDVAFLYDLLGASQEHVV
;
A
#
# COMPACT_ATOMS: atom_id res chain seq x y z
N MET A 1 8.70 -45.51 -19.09
CA MET A 1 8.03 -44.20 -19.12
C MET A 1 8.62 -43.35 -18.00
N SER A 2 9.94 -43.19 -18.01
CA SER A 2 10.64 -41.89 -18.16
C SER A 2 10.03 -40.79 -17.32
N ASP A 3 10.72 -40.43 -16.25
CA ASP A 3 10.64 -39.17 -15.53
C ASP A 3 10.63 -37.99 -16.52
N LYS A 4 9.48 -37.70 -17.12
CA LYS A 4 9.17 -36.36 -17.59
C LYS A 4 9.08 -35.53 -16.32
N ASN A 5 10.26 -35.08 -15.97
CA ASN A 5 10.71 -34.41 -14.77
C ASN A 5 9.60 -33.47 -14.27
N LEU A 6 9.00 -33.78 -13.11
CA LEU A 6 7.96 -32.94 -12.50
C LEU A 6 8.42 -31.48 -12.38
N LEU A 7 9.74 -31.25 -12.30
CA LEU A 7 10.34 -29.92 -12.37
C LEU A 7 10.02 -29.19 -13.68
N ASN A 8 10.10 -29.86 -14.83
CA ASN A 8 9.79 -29.26 -16.13
C ASN A 8 8.28 -28.97 -16.24
N PHE A 9 7.43 -29.85 -15.74
CA PHE A 9 5.99 -29.59 -15.66
C PHE A 9 5.68 -28.35 -14.81
N VAL A 10 6.30 -28.22 -13.64
CA VAL A 10 6.16 -27.03 -12.79
C VAL A 10 6.76 -25.79 -13.46
N ALA A 11 7.90 -25.90 -14.14
CA ALA A 11 8.53 -24.80 -14.85
C ALA A 11 7.66 -24.30 -16.02
N ASP A 12 6.99 -25.19 -16.74
CA ASP A 12 6.07 -24.84 -17.83
C ASP A 12 4.78 -24.16 -17.32
N LEU A 13 4.37 -24.45 -16.08
CA LEU A 13 3.27 -23.75 -15.39
C LEU A 13 3.67 -22.36 -14.88
N GLN A 14 4.96 -22.13 -14.64
CA GLN A 14 5.48 -20.82 -14.31
C GLN A 14 5.60 -19.99 -15.59
N SER A 15 5.15 -18.75 -15.55
CA SER A 15 5.38 -17.79 -16.63
C SER A 15 6.58 -16.93 -16.25
N PRO A 16 7.78 -17.12 -16.85
CA PRO A 16 8.94 -16.27 -16.58
C PRO A 16 8.63 -14.79 -16.86
N LYS A 17 7.75 -14.53 -17.84
CA LYS A 17 7.29 -13.18 -18.17
C LYS A 17 6.51 -12.56 -17.02
N THR A 18 5.57 -13.29 -16.42
CA THR A 18 4.81 -12.81 -15.25
C THR A 18 5.72 -12.58 -14.05
N PHE A 19 6.71 -13.45 -13.84
CA PHE A 19 7.72 -13.23 -12.79
C PHE A 19 8.51 -11.94 -13.04
N GLN A 20 8.98 -11.71 -14.28
CA GLN A 20 9.71 -10.48 -14.64
C GLN A 20 8.85 -9.22 -14.48
N GLU A 21 7.58 -9.27 -14.84
CA GLU A 21 6.64 -8.15 -14.69
C GLU A 21 6.39 -7.82 -13.21
N LEU A 22 6.22 -8.84 -12.36
CA LEU A 22 6.01 -8.67 -10.92
C LEU A 22 7.28 -8.25 -10.17
N ASN A 23 8.46 -8.53 -10.72
CA ASN A 23 9.76 -8.18 -10.16
C ASN A 23 10.47 -7.11 -11.01
N TRP A 24 9.72 -6.29 -11.75
CA TRP A 24 10.30 -5.22 -12.54
C TRP A 24 11.13 -4.29 -11.66
N GLU A 25 12.35 -3.97 -12.09
CA GLU A 25 13.23 -2.97 -11.49
C GLU A 25 13.76 -2.06 -12.61
N GLY A 26 13.79 -0.76 -12.33
CA GLY A 26 14.25 0.25 -13.28
C GLY A 26 14.67 1.53 -12.60
N ASP A 27 15.20 2.46 -13.39
CA ASP A 27 15.62 3.77 -12.91
C ASP A 27 14.41 4.70 -12.72
N PHE A 28 14.61 5.76 -11.93
CA PHE A 28 13.56 6.74 -11.67
C PHE A 28 12.94 7.32 -12.97
N SER A 29 13.75 7.56 -14.00
CA SER A 29 13.24 8.05 -15.30
C SER A 29 12.27 7.07 -15.96
N GLN A 30 12.58 5.77 -15.93
CA GLN A 30 11.71 4.74 -16.51
C GLN A 30 10.38 4.68 -15.75
N TYR A 31 10.42 4.89 -14.43
CA TYR A 31 9.20 5.02 -13.63
C TYR A 31 8.36 6.25 -14.00
N LEU A 32 9.00 7.41 -14.26
CA LEU A 32 8.28 8.60 -14.72
C LEU A 32 7.60 8.38 -16.07
N ASP A 33 8.24 7.63 -16.97
CA ASP A 33 7.63 7.23 -18.25
C ASP A 33 6.41 6.31 -18.03
N LEU A 34 6.49 5.35 -17.09
CA LEU A 34 5.35 4.52 -16.68
C LEU A 34 4.20 5.36 -16.13
N VAL A 35 4.47 6.34 -15.26
CA VAL A 35 3.46 7.25 -14.72
C VAL A 35 2.82 8.10 -15.82
N LYS A 36 3.61 8.51 -16.82
CA LYS A 36 3.11 9.28 -17.97
C LYS A 36 2.19 8.44 -18.86
N GLU A 37 2.56 7.19 -19.12
CA GLU A 37 1.76 6.26 -19.94
C GLU A 37 0.50 5.79 -19.20
N LYS A 38 0.66 5.41 -17.93
CA LYS A 38 -0.37 4.82 -17.08
C LYS A 38 -0.41 5.54 -15.71
N PRO A 39 -1.01 6.73 -15.60
CA PRO A 39 -1.09 7.47 -14.34
C PRO A 39 -1.71 6.70 -13.17
N ASN A 40 -2.50 5.67 -13.45
CA ASN A 40 -3.14 4.82 -12.45
C ASN A 40 -2.15 4.02 -11.56
N VAL A 41 -0.88 3.89 -11.95
CA VAL A 41 0.14 3.24 -11.10
C VAL A 41 0.45 4.05 -9.84
N ALA A 42 0.19 5.37 -9.87
CA ALA A 42 0.38 6.28 -8.75
C ALA A 42 -0.90 6.48 -7.91
N ARG A 43 -1.91 5.61 -8.06
CA ARG A 43 -3.16 5.65 -7.27
C ARG A 43 -2.88 5.53 -5.78
N ASN A 44 -3.68 6.22 -4.97
CA ASN A 44 -3.70 6.00 -3.52
C ASN A 44 -4.45 4.69 -3.16
N ALA A 45 -4.38 4.31 -1.88
CA ALA A 45 -5.02 3.09 -1.38
C ALA A 45 -6.53 3.04 -1.61
N PHE A 46 -7.25 4.15 -1.39
CA PHE A 46 -8.71 4.22 -1.59
C PHE A 46 -9.11 4.08 -3.06
N GLN A 47 -8.40 4.76 -3.96
CA GLN A 47 -8.61 4.65 -5.42
C GLN A 47 -8.40 3.20 -5.87
N ARG A 48 -7.34 2.55 -5.38
CA ARG A 48 -7.06 1.15 -5.71
C ARG A 48 -8.13 0.21 -5.18
N MET A 49 -8.54 0.36 -3.93
CA MET A 49 -9.58 -0.46 -3.32
C MET A 49 -10.92 -0.30 -4.06
N TYR A 50 -11.31 0.94 -4.38
CA TYR A 50 -12.53 1.20 -5.12
C TYR A 50 -12.48 0.60 -6.54
N ASP A 51 -11.44 0.89 -7.31
CA ASP A 51 -11.32 0.38 -8.68
C ASP A 51 -11.21 -1.15 -8.73
N MET A 52 -10.55 -1.77 -7.74
CA MET A 52 -10.49 -3.23 -7.58
C MET A 52 -11.90 -3.82 -7.51
N ILE A 53 -12.77 -3.26 -6.65
CA ILE A 53 -14.17 -3.71 -6.53
C ILE A 53 -14.91 -3.52 -7.86
N MET A 54 -14.71 -2.37 -8.51
CA MET A 54 -15.40 -2.02 -9.75
C MET A 54 -14.96 -2.89 -10.95
N THR A 55 -13.75 -3.44 -10.92
CA THR A 55 -13.19 -4.30 -12.00
C THR A 55 -14.00 -5.57 -12.21
N TYR A 56 -14.63 -6.11 -11.15
CA TYR A 56 -15.51 -7.29 -11.25
C TYR A 56 -16.90 -6.96 -11.81
N GLY A 57 -17.23 -5.67 -11.96
CA GLY A 57 -18.50 -5.20 -12.48
C GLY A 57 -19.64 -5.20 -11.47
N THR A 58 -20.75 -4.61 -11.89
CA THR A 58 -21.96 -4.44 -11.08
C THR A 58 -23.19 -4.87 -11.85
N SER A 59 -24.25 -5.25 -11.14
CA SER A 59 -25.61 -5.36 -11.68
C SER A 59 -26.56 -4.46 -10.88
N GLN A 60 -27.71 -4.15 -11.47
CA GLN A 60 -28.73 -3.34 -10.83
C GLN A 60 -30.03 -4.13 -10.74
N PHE A 61 -30.72 -3.99 -9.62
CA PHE A 61 -32.05 -4.56 -9.43
C PHE A 61 -32.91 -3.62 -8.60
N ASN A 62 -34.23 -3.77 -8.69
CA ASN A 62 -35.18 -2.98 -7.90
C ASN A 62 -35.63 -3.76 -6.68
N GLU A 63 -35.36 -3.22 -5.50
CA GLU A 63 -35.83 -3.76 -4.22
C GLU A 63 -36.70 -2.70 -3.54
N TYR A 64 -37.96 -3.02 -3.23
CA TYR A 64 -38.90 -2.08 -2.58
C TYR A 64 -38.95 -0.68 -3.24
N LYS A 65 -38.98 -0.63 -4.58
CA LYS A 65 -38.96 0.61 -5.41
C LYS A 65 -37.68 1.44 -5.27
N LYS A 66 -36.58 0.87 -4.75
CA LYS A 66 -35.25 1.47 -4.75
C LYS A 66 -34.36 0.71 -5.72
N GLU A 67 -33.61 1.46 -6.50
CA GLU A 67 -32.56 0.92 -7.35
C GLU A 67 -31.36 0.55 -6.47
N VAL A 68 -31.02 -0.73 -6.44
CA VAL A 68 -29.93 -1.30 -5.64
C VAL A 68 -28.84 -1.78 -6.58
N THR A 69 -27.61 -1.36 -6.31
CA THR A 69 -26.42 -1.83 -7.02
C THR A 69 -25.84 -3.04 -6.31
N HIS A 70 -25.81 -4.16 -7.01
CA HIS A 70 -25.07 -5.35 -6.59
C HIS A 70 -23.64 -5.29 -7.13
N TYR A 71 -22.65 -5.52 -6.27
CA TYR A 71 -21.23 -5.55 -6.65
C TYR A 71 -20.74 -6.99 -6.69
N LYS A 72 -20.43 -7.48 -7.89
CA LYS A 72 -20.07 -8.89 -8.12
C LYS A 72 -18.82 -9.34 -7.38
N PHE A 73 -17.95 -8.40 -7.01
CA PHE A 73 -16.80 -8.68 -6.14
C PHE A 73 -17.19 -9.40 -4.84
N PHE A 74 -18.33 -9.05 -4.23
CA PHE A 74 -18.77 -9.68 -2.98
C PHE A 74 -19.40 -11.07 -3.16
N GLU A 75 -19.53 -11.56 -4.40
CA GLU A 75 -19.85 -12.96 -4.71
C GLU A 75 -18.61 -13.87 -4.58
N ASP A 76 -17.47 -13.33 -4.17
CA ASP A 76 -16.19 -14.03 -4.07
C ASP A 76 -15.76 -14.75 -5.37
N PRO A 77 -15.51 -13.99 -6.45
CA PRO A 77 -15.05 -14.54 -7.72
C PRO A 77 -13.63 -15.14 -7.65
N ILE A 78 -12.88 -14.87 -6.57
CA ILE A 78 -11.50 -15.35 -6.39
C ILE A 78 -11.49 -16.81 -5.89
N ASP A 79 -12.33 -17.13 -4.90
CA ASP A 79 -12.44 -18.49 -4.33
C ASP A 79 -13.79 -19.16 -4.65
N ALA A 80 -14.36 -18.82 -5.81
CA ALA A 80 -15.58 -19.44 -6.35
C ALA A 80 -16.76 -19.48 -5.35
N GLY A 81 -17.03 -18.36 -4.69
CA GLY A 81 -18.20 -18.19 -3.82
C GLY A 81 -18.04 -18.69 -2.39
N LYS A 82 -16.84 -19.18 -2.00
CA LYS A 82 -16.59 -19.71 -0.65
C LYS A 82 -17.00 -18.74 0.45
N ASP A 83 -16.75 -17.44 0.23
CA ASP A 83 -17.05 -16.39 1.19
C ASP A 83 -18.00 -15.32 0.62
N ALA A 84 -18.85 -15.73 -0.32
CA ALA A 84 -19.84 -14.85 -0.90
C ALA A 84 -20.77 -14.23 0.16
N VAL A 85 -21.03 -12.94 0.02
CA VAL A 85 -21.88 -12.17 0.92
C VAL A 85 -23.23 -11.91 0.25
N PHE A 86 -24.30 -12.41 0.86
CA PHE A 86 -25.66 -12.28 0.34
C PHE A 86 -26.55 -11.43 1.25
N GLY A 87 -27.53 -10.73 0.66
CA GLY A 87 -28.56 -9.99 1.40
C GLY A 87 -28.08 -8.70 2.08
N LEU A 88 -26.88 -8.22 1.72
CA LEU A 88 -26.29 -6.99 2.28
C LEU A 88 -26.05 -5.91 1.23
N ASP A 89 -26.68 -5.98 0.06
CA ASP A 89 -26.44 -5.08 -1.08
C ASP A 89 -26.53 -3.60 -0.73
N VAL A 90 -27.58 -3.19 -0.01
CA VAL A 90 -27.73 -1.80 0.45
C VAL A 90 -26.58 -1.37 1.36
N HIS A 91 -26.03 -2.28 2.15
CA HIS A 91 -24.90 -2.00 3.04
C HIS A 91 -23.59 -1.99 2.25
N MET A 92 -23.45 -2.86 1.25
CA MET A 92 -22.32 -2.86 0.31
C MET A 92 -22.30 -1.57 -0.52
N MET A 93 -23.46 -1.05 -0.92
CA MET A 93 -23.55 0.28 -1.53
C MET A 93 -23.00 1.38 -0.63
N LYS A 94 -23.32 1.37 0.67
CA LYS A 94 -22.78 2.36 1.62
C LYS A 94 -21.26 2.23 1.77
N LEU A 95 -20.77 1.00 1.89
CA LEU A 95 -19.33 0.69 1.96
C LEU A 95 -18.59 1.18 0.70
N VAL A 96 -19.07 0.81 -0.48
CA VAL A 96 -18.44 1.19 -1.74
C VAL A 96 -18.57 2.70 -1.99
N ASN A 97 -19.67 3.34 -1.57
CA ASN A 97 -19.80 4.80 -1.62
C ASN A 97 -18.81 5.50 -0.69
N PHE A 98 -18.50 4.94 0.48
CA PHE A 98 -17.46 5.45 1.36
C PHE A 98 -16.10 5.41 0.66
N LEU A 99 -15.73 4.27 0.06
CA LEU A 99 -14.49 4.11 -0.70
C LEU A 99 -14.42 5.07 -1.90
N ARG A 100 -15.52 5.22 -2.65
CA ARG A 100 -15.63 6.16 -3.77
C ARG A 100 -15.39 7.60 -3.32
N SER A 101 -16.00 8.00 -2.20
CA SER A 101 -15.86 9.35 -1.66
C SER A 101 -14.42 9.62 -1.20
N ALA A 102 -13.77 8.61 -0.61
CA ALA A 102 -12.37 8.69 -0.19
C ALA A 102 -11.41 8.71 -1.39
N ALA A 103 -11.69 7.94 -2.44
CA ALA A 103 -10.93 7.93 -3.69
C ALA A 103 -10.91 9.30 -4.39
N LEU A 104 -12.01 10.07 -4.25
CA LEU A 104 -12.14 11.44 -4.77
C LEU A 104 -11.59 12.52 -3.82
N GLY A 105 -11.32 12.17 -2.56
CA GLY A 105 -10.80 13.09 -1.54
C GLY A 105 -11.85 14.03 -0.96
N TYR A 106 -13.07 13.53 -0.70
CA TYR A 106 -14.17 14.29 -0.11
C TYR A 106 -14.21 14.24 1.44
N GLY A 107 -13.10 13.91 2.09
CA GLY A 107 -12.91 13.92 3.54
C GLY A 107 -13.19 12.58 4.23
N THR A 108 -13.81 11.61 3.55
CA THR A 108 -13.98 10.24 4.07
C THR A 108 -12.66 9.49 4.20
N GLU A 109 -11.63 9.88 3.45
CA GLU A 109 -10.27 9.33 3.59
C GLU A 109 -9.68 9.58 4.98
N LYS A 110 -10.13 10.62 5.69
CA LYS A 110 -9.69 10.98 7.05
C LYS A 110 -10.49 10.30 8.17
N ARG A 111 -11.27 9.27 7.85
CA ARG A 111 -12.21 8.64 8.79
C ARG A 111 -11.94 7.15 8.92
N VAL A 112 -12.10 6.65 10.13
CA VAL A 112 -12.10 5.21 10.40
C VAL A 112 -13.44 4.61 9.98
N LEU A 113 -13.40 3.55 9.16
CA LEU A 113 -14.58 2.79 8.78
C LEU A 113 -14.86 1.71 9.84
N LEU A 114 -15.92 1.88 10.62
CA LEU A 114 -16.36 0.90 11.61
C LEU A 114 -17.48 0.02 11.07
N LEU A 115 -17.21 -1.28 10.92
CA LEU A 115 -18.25 -2.28 10.67
C LEU A 115 -18.83 -2.74 12.02
N HIS A 116 -20.06 -2.33 12.33
CA HIS A 116 -20.76 -2.73 13.55
C HIS A 116 -22.03 -3.51 13.22
N GLY A 117 -22.38 -4.49 14.06
CA GLY A 117 -23.57 -5.30 13.89
C GLY A 117 -23.53 -6.62 14.67
N PRO A 118 -24.63 -7.38 14.73
CA PRO A 118 -24.72 -8.64 15.45
C PRO A 118 -23.69 -9.69 15.00
N VAL A 119 -23.45 -10.71 15.82
CA VAL A 119 -22.65 -11.87 15.44
C VAL A 119 -23.27 -12.53 14.19
N GLY A 120 -22.43 -12.99 13.26
CA GLY A 120 -22.89 -13.62 12.01
C GLY A 120 -23.27 -12.65 10.88
N SER A 121 -23.14 -11.33 11.07
CA SER A 121 -23.48 -10.33 10.04
C SER A 121 -22.40 -10.10 8.95
N ALA A 122 -21.61 -11.12 8.62
CA ALA A 122 -20.56 -11.13 7.59
C ALA A 122 -19.44 -10.05 7.69
N LYS A 123 -19.26 -9.35 8.82
CA LYS A 123 -18.27 -8.25 8.96
C LYS A 123 -16.83 -8.70 8.64
N SER A 124 -16.37 -9.75 9.30
CA SER A 124 -15.04 -10.32 9.07
C SER A 124 -14.91 -10.95 7.68
N THR A 125 -16.01 -11.48 7.14
CA THR A 125 -16.07 -11.99 5.75
C THR A 125 -15.80 -10.87 4.76
N ILE A 126 -16.45 -9.71 4.92
CA ILE A 126 -16.24 -8.52 4.08
C ILE A 126 -14.80 -8.03 4.19
N ALA A 127 -14.25 -7.90 5.40
CA ALA A 127 -12.87 -7.48 5.60
C ALA A 127 -11.87 -8.42 4.91
N ARG A 128 -12.05 -9.74 5.06
CA ARG A 128 -11.20 -10.74 4.40
C ARG A 128 -11.36 -10.73 2.88
N LEU A 129 -12.56 -10.52 2.35
CA LEU A 129 -12.75 -10.33 0.90
C LEU A 129 -11.97 -9.11 0.41
N LEU A 130 -12.05 -7.96 1.08
CA LEU A 130 -11.31 -6.75 0.69
C LEU A 130 -9.79 -6.97 0.71
N LYS A 131 -9.25 -7.61 1.76
CA LYS A 131 -7.82 -7.97 1.85
C LYS A 131 -7.39 -8.88 0.71
N LYS A 132 -8.11 -9.99 0.51
CA LYS A 132 -7.88 -10.94 -0.60
C LYS A 132 -7.99 -10.25 -1.97
N GLY A 133 -8.97 -9.37 -2.13
CA GLY A 133 -9.22 -8.63 -3.37
C GLY A 133 -8.09 -7.67 -3.70
N VAL A 134 -7.62 -6.87 -2.74
CA VAL A 134 -6.54 -5.91 -2.98
C VAL A 134 -5.19 -6.61 -3.17
N GLU A 135 -4.96 -7.71 -2.44
CA GLU A 135 -3.82 -8.61 -2.67
C GLU A 135 -3.83 -9.12 -4.11
N ARG A 136 -4.90 -9.80 -4.55
CA ARG A 136 -5.00 -10.35 -5.91
C ARG A 136 -4.93 -9.29 -6.99
N TYR A 137 -5.58 -8.14 -6.78
CA TYR A 137 -5.53 -7.02 -7.71
C TYR A 137 -4.11 -6.47 -7.86
N SER A 138 -3.32 -6.46 -6.78
CA SER A 138 -1.92 -6.05 -6.85
C SER A 138 -1.03 -6.99 -7.68
N TYR A 139 -1.49 -8.16 -8.11
CA TYR A 139 -0.76 -9.03 -9.05
C TYR A 139 -1.13 -8.75 -10.52
N THR A 140 -2.13 -7.92 -10.79
CA THR A 140 -2.51 -7.55 -12.15
C THR A 140 -1.70 -6.35 -12.64
N GLU A 141 -1.71 -6.12 -13.95
CA GLU A 141 -1.13 -4.92 -14.54
C GLU A 141 -1.90 -3.66 -14.10
N GLU A 142 -3.22 -3.74 -14.02
CA GLU A 142 -4.05 -2.61 -13.59
C GLU A 142 -3.75 -2.22 -12.14
N GLY A 143 -3.61 -3.19 -11.24
CA GLY A 143 -3.28 -2.97 -9.83
C GLY A 143 -1.80 -2.73 -9.55
N ALA A 144 -1.01 -2.37 -10.57
CA ALA A 144 0.42 -2.20 -10.42
C ALA A 144 0.82 -1.11 -9.41
N LEU A 145 1.84 -1.45 -8.62
CA LEU A 145 2.36 -0.71 -7.49
C LEU A 145 3.88 -0.73 -7.51
N TYR A 146 4.47 0.44 -7.31
CA TYR A 146 5.90 0.63 -7.28
C TYR A 146 6.32 1.29 -5.97
N THR A 147 7.53 0.94 -5.55
CA THR A 147 8.28 1.53 -4.45
C THR A 147 9.72 1.75 -4.94
N PHE A 148 10.59 2.26 -4.10
CA PHE A 148 11.98 2.47 -4.44
C PHE A 148 12.93 1.99 -3.34
N LYS A 149 14.19 1.85 -3.73
CA LYS A 149 15.34 1.67 -2.86
C LYS A 149 16.42 2.67 -3.24
N PHE A 150 17.19 3.11 -2.26
CA PHE A 150 18.45 3.79 -2.50
C PHE A 150 19.58 2.76 -2.61
N VAL A 151 20.49 2.99 -3.55
CA VAL A 151 21.71 2.21 -3.76
C VAL A 151 22.89 3.16 -3.66
N ASP A 152 23.87 2.83 -2.82
CA ASP A 152 25.09 3.63 -2.66
C ASP A 152 26.26 2.70 -2.33
N ASP A 153 27.48 3.16 -2.58
CA ASP A 153 28.67 2.38 -2.26
C ASP A 153 28.73 2.12 -0.74
N PRO A 154 28.82 0.85 -0.28
CA PRO A 154 28.86 0.50 1.15
C PRO A 154 29.94 1.26 1.94
N LYS A 155 31.02 1.73 1.28
CA LYS A 155 32.07 2.53 1.93
C LYS A 155 31.56 3.83 2.56
N PHE A 156 30.45 4.36 2.07
CA PHE A 156 29.85 5.59 2.62
C PHE A 156 28.92 5.30 3.80
N ASN A 157 28.59 4.02 4.06
CA ASN A 157 27.67 3.57 5.10
C ASN A 157 26.33 4.35 5.15
N LEU A 158 25.89 4.90 4.00
CA LEU A 158 24.69 5.73 3.93
C LEU A 158 23.41 4.88 3.88
N VAL A 159 23.46 3.77 3.15
CA VAL A 159 22.37 2.81 2.95
C VAL A 159 22.61 1.50 3.70
N GLY A 160 23.57 1.51 4.64
CA GLY A 160 24.01 0.32 5.38
C GLY A 160 25.02 -0.53 4.63
N SER A 161 25.42 -1.62 5.27
CA SER A 161 26.48 -2.54 4.82
C SER A 161 26.18 -3.31 3.53
N THR A 162 24.90 -3.47 3.17
CA THR A 162 24.46 -4.16 1.94
C THR A 162 24.64 -3.32 0.67
N GLY A 163 24.84 -2.00 0.79
CA GLY A 163 24.88 -1.09 -0.35
C GLY A 163 23.51 -0.75 -0.94
N GLU A 164 22.42 -1.21 -0.31
CA GLU A 164 21.06 -0.85 -0.69
C GLU A 164 20.12 -0.78 0.51
N MET A 165 19.20 0.19 0.49
CA MET A 165 18.14 0.34 1.47
C MET A 165 16.81 0.60 0.77
N ARG A 166 15.91 -0.39 0.85
CA ARG A 166 14.52 -0.26 0.39
C ARG A 166 13.75 0.71 1.29
N SER A 167 12.83 1.48 0.70
CA SER A 167 11.88 2.27 1.48
C SER A 167 11.12 1.34 2.43
N PRO A 168 11.28 1.52 3.76
CA PRO A 168 10.73 0.58 4.72
C PRO A 168 9.21 0.70 4.83
N MET A 169 8.64 1.82 4.36
CA MET A 169 7.20 2.05 4.29
C MET A 169 6.63 1.80 2.88
N ASN A 170 7.39 1.22 1.95
CA ASN A 170 6.96 1.00 0.55
C ASN A 170 6.41 2.27 -0.14
N GLU A 171 7.10 3.38 0.07
CA GLU A 171 6.66 4.70 -0.33
C GLU A 171 6.55 4.88 -1.84
N GLU A 172 5.64 5.77 -2.23
CA GLU A 172 5.44 6.14 -3.63
C GLU A 172 6.69 6.86 -4.19
N PRO A 173 7.33 6.37 -5.27
CA PRO A 173 8.55 6.99 -5.79
C PRO A 173 8.38 8.46 -6.20
N LEU A 174 7.19 8.91 -6.58
CA LEU A 174 6.95 10.34 -6.87
C LEU A 174 7.20 11.26 -5.65
N LEU A 175 7.29 10.73 -4.43
CA LEU A 175 7.69 11.49 -3.24
C LEU A 175 9.16 11.96 -3.29
N LEU A 176 10.00 11.34 -4.12
CA LEU A 176 11.38 11.80 -4.39
C LEU A 176 11.41 13.15 -5.10
N ILE A 177 10.34 13.53 -5.80
CA ILE A 177 10.22 14.86 -6.41
C ILE A 177 10.13 15.90 -5.30
N PRO A 178 11.01 16.93 -5.29
CA PRO A 178 10.97 17.99 -4.29
C PRO A 178 9.59 18.64 -4.19
N GLU A 179 9.14 18.92 -2.97
CA GLU A 179 7.78 19.38 -2.69
C GLU A 179 7.35 20.57 -3.56
N ALA A 180 8.21 21.57 -3.68
CA ALA A 180 7.96 22.77 -4.48
C ALA A 180 7.74 22.49 -5.98
N SER A 181 8.24 21.35 -6.49
CA SER A 181 8.12 20.95 -7.91
C SER A 181 6.95 20.00 -8.17
N ARG A 182 6.36 19.39 -7.13
CA ARG A 182 5.30 18.38 -7.28
C ARG A 182 4.04 18.93 -7.94
N GLY A 183 3.67 20.17 -7.67
CA GLY A 183 2.50 20.82 -8.27
C GLY A 183 2.63 20.93 -9.78
N ALA A 184 3.72 21.55 -10.25
CA ALA A 184 4.01 21.70 -11.68
C ALA A 184 4.15 20.34 -12.40
N PHE A 185 4.81 19.37 -11.77
CA PHE A 185 4.92 18.02 -12.32
C PHE A 185 3.54 17.34 -12.44
N ALA A 186 2.72 17.38 -11.38
CA ALA A 186 1.40 16.77 -11.39
C ALA A 186 0.50 17.42 -12.44
N GLU A 187 0.56 18.74 -12.62
CA GLU A 187 -0.17 19.44 -13.68
C GLU A 187 0.21 18.93 -15.07
N GLU A 188 1.51 18.75 -15.35
CA GLU A 188 1.99 18.26 -16.64
C GLU A 188 1.48 16.85 -16.96
N ILE A 189 1.59 15.92 -15.99
CA ILE A 189 1.04 14.57 -16.15
C ILE A 189 -0.49 14.62 -16.31
N ASN A 190 -1.16 15.51 -15.56
CA ASN A 190 -2.62 15.61 -15.58
C ASN A 190 -3.21 16.20 -16.87
N LYS A 191 -2.42 16.85 -17.72
CA LYS A 191 -2.82 17.27 -19.07
C LYS A 191 -3.00 16.08 -20.01
N LEU A 192 -2.16 15.05 -19.84
CA LEU A 192 -2.19 13.83 -20.64
C LEU A 192 -3.11 12.76 -20.03
N ASN A 193 -3.37 12.86 -18.72
CA ASN A 193 -4.15 11.91 -17.96
C ASN A 193 -5.64 11.91 -18.36
N ARG A 194 -6.08 10.77 -18.91
CA ARG A 194 -7.49 10.46 -19.26
C ARG A 194 -8.18 9.55 -18.24
N GLY A 195 -7.53 9.26 -17.11
CA GLY A 195 -8.07 8.41 -16.06
C GLY A 195 -9.12 9.09 -15.19
N ASN A 196 -9.73 8.30 -14.29
CA ASN A 196 -10.80 8.76 -13.39
C ASN A 196 -10.31 9.74 -12.31
N TYR A 197 -9.00 9.75 -12.03
CA TYR A 197 -8.41 10.54 -10.97
C TYR A 197 -7.29 11.42 -11.50
N LYS A 198 -7.23 12.66 -11.01
CA LYS A 198 -6.06 13.51 -11.19
C LYS A 198 -4.94 13.04 -10.26
N LEU A 199 -3.72 12.97 -10.80
CA LEU A 199 -2.51 12.71 -10.04
C LEU A 199 -2.36 13.81 -8.98
N LYS A 200 -2.20 13.39 -7.73
CA LYS A 200 -1.90 14.25 -6.58
C LYS A 200 -0.78 13.59 -5.79
N ILE A 201 0.35 14.28 -5.67
CA ILE A 201 1.48 13.79 -4.88
C ILE A 201 1.37 14.42 -3.49
N LYS A 202 0.97 13.62 -2.50
CA LYS A 202 0.80 14.02 -1.10
C LYS A 202 1.63 13.13 -0.19
N GLY A 203 2.06 13.68 0.93
CA GLY A 203 2.91 12.99 1.90
C GLY A 203 4.37 13.40 1.79
N GLU A 204 5.21 12.82 2.62
CA GLU A 204 6.64 13.11 2.69
C GLU A 204 7.44 11.81 2.72
N LEU A 205 8.74 11.91 2.47
CA LEU A 205 9.63 10.77 2.65
C LEU A 205 9.73 10.38 4.13
N SER A 206 9.72 9.09 4.42
CA SER A 206 9.97 8.51 5.74
C SER A 206 11.31 9.00 6.29
N PRO A 207 11.49 9.09 7.63
CA PRO A 207 12.71 9.62 8.22
C PRO A 207 14.02 9.05 7.63
N PRO A 208 14.20 7.72 7.45
CA PRO A 208 15.42 7.20 6.86
C PRO A 208 15.59 7.58 5.39
N MET A 209 14.51 7.51 4.59
CA MET A 209 14.57 7.85 3.16
C MET A 209 14.86 9.35 2.95
N ARG A 210 14.25 10.21 3.76
CA ARG A 210 14.47 11.66 3.77
C ARG A 210 15.91 11.99 4.14
N MET A 211 16.46 11.32 5.14
CA MET A 211 17.85 11.50 5.54
C MET A 211 18.79 11.13 4.38
N ILE A 212 18.64 9.93 3.80
CA ILE A 212 19.47 9.49 2.67
C ILE A 212 19.38 10.46 1.50
N PHE A 213 18.17 10.87 1.13
CA PHE A 213 17.94 11.85 0.08
C PHE A 213 18.68 13.17 0.35
N ARG A 214 18.60 13.70 1.57
CA ARG A 214 19.29 14.94 1.98
C ARG A 214 20.80 14.81 1.89
N GLU A 215 21.38 13.72 2.38
CA GLU A 215 22.83 13.48 2.33
C GLU A 215 23.33 13.35 0.88
N LEU A 216 22.59 12.67 0.01
CA LEU A 216 22.92 12.60 -1.41
C LEU A 216 22.82 13.97 -2.10
N MET A 217 21.77 14.75 -1.80
CA MET A 217 21.64 16.12 -2.30
C MET A 217 22.82 17.00 -1.86
N ALA A 218 23.27 16.88 -0.61
CA ALA A 218 24.45 17.60 -0.12
C ALA A 218 25.74 17.15 -0.85
N ARG A 219 25.95 15.83 -0.97
CA ARG A 219 27.09 15.23 -1.66
C ARG A 219 27.22 15.72 -3.11
N TYR A 220 26.11 15.84 -3.81
CA TYR A 220 26.06 16.30 -5.20
C TYR A 220 25.71 17.78 -5.36
N LYS A 221 25.80 18.58 -4.28
CA LYS A 221 25.58 20.04 -4.30
C LYS A 221 24.25 20.45 -4.95
N GLY A 222 23.21 19.66 -4.73
CA GLY A 222 21.86 19.90 -5.25
C GLY A 222 21.58 19.35 -6.65
N ASP A 223 22.49 18.60 -7.27
CA ASP A 223 22.25 17.97 -8.57
C ASP A 223 21.27 16.79 -8.43
N PHE A 224 19.99 17.08 -8.64
CA PHE A 224 18.90 16.10 -8.55
C PHE A 224 19.10 14.90 -9.48
N LYS A 225 19.65 15.11 -10.69
CA LYS A 225 19.82 14.00 -11.64
C LYS A 225 20.80 12.97 -11.11
N LYS A 226 21.94 13.43 -10.55
CA LYS A 226 22.91 12.53 -9.92
C LYS A 226 22.33 11.81 -8.70
N VAL A 227 21.48 12.47 -7.91
CA VAL A 227 20.80 11.79 -6.80
C VAL A 227 19.87 10.68 -7.31
N MET A 228 19.19 10.88 -8.44
CA MET A 228 18.31 9.85 -9.02
C MET A 228 19.08 8.64 -9.58
N GLU A 229 20.39 8.76 -9.88
CA GLU A 229 21.23 7.60 -10.24
C GLU A 229 21.39 6.61 -9.08
N HIS A 230 21.19 7.07 -7.83
CA HIS A 230 21.17 6.24 -6.63
C HIS A 230 19.80 5.60 -6.36
N VAL A 231 18.78 5.84 -7.20
CA VAL A 231 17.43 5.34 -6.98
C VAL A 231 17.12 4.21 -7.94
N LYS A 232 16.71 3.07 -7.40
CA LYS A 232 16.07 1.99 -8.16
C LYS A 232 14.61 1.90 -7.76
N VAL A 233 13.73 2.01 -8.74
CA VAL A 233 12.29 1.81 -8.58
C VAL A 233 11.97 0.36 -8.87
N MET A 234 11.15 -0.26 -8.04
CA MET A 234 10.81 -1.66 -8.13
C MET A 234 9.31 -1.88 -7.98
N ARG A 235 8.80 -2.85 -8.72
CA ARG A 235 7.45 -3.38 -8.55
C ARG A 235 7.36 -4.12 -7.22
N PHE A 236 6.24 -3.96 -6.51
CA PHE A 236 5.94 -4.81 -5.36
C PHE A 236 4.45 -5.15 -5.29
N THR A 237 4.14 -6.33 -4.79
CA THR A 237 2.76 -6.79 -4.58
C THR A 237 2.37 -6.63 -3.11
N LEU A 238 1.07 -6.51 -2.87
CA LEU A 238 0.53 -6.61 -1.51
C LEU A 238 0.43 -8.09 -1.14
N SER A 239 0.61 -8.40 0.15
CA SER A 239 0.56 -9.76 0.68
C SER A 239 0.22 -9.70 2.16
N GLU A 240 -0.90 -10.31 2.55
CA GLU A 240 -1.25 -10.44 3.98
C GLU A 240 -0.24 -11.33 4.71
N LYS A 241 0.22 -12.40 4.05
CA LYS A 241 1.14 -13.39 4.65
C LYS A 241 2.53 -12.83 4.88
N ASP A 242 3.02 -12.03 3.93
CA ASP A 242 4.35 -11.42 4.03
C ASP A 242 4.31 -10.07 4.74
N ARG A 243 3.13 -9.64 5.25
CA ARG A 243 2.90 -8.35 5.91
C ARG A 243 3.34 -7.17 5.02
N ILE A 244 2.83 -7.13 3.78
CA ILE A 244 3.12 -6.06 2.81
C ILE A 244 1.81 -5.41 2.36
N GLY A 245 1.57 -4.19 2.81
CA GLY A 245 0.38 -3.37 2.56
C GLY A 245 -0.93 -3.95 3.13
N ILE A 246 -0.90 -5.06 3.85
CA ILE A 246 -2.07 -5.63 4.50
C ILE A 246 -1.70 -5.96 5.94
N GLY A 247 -2.25 -5.17 6.88
CA GLY A 247 -2.05 -5.33 8.32
C GLY A 247 -3.33 -5.79 9.01
N THR A 248 -3.18 -6.54 10.10
CA THR A 248 -4.30 -6.96 10.96
C THR A 248 -3.89 -6.86 12.41
N PHE A 249 -4.57 -5.99 13.14
CA PHE A 249 -4.35 -5.77 14.55
C PHE A 249 -5.49 -6.40 15.36
N GLN A 250 -5.12 -7.19 16.36
CA GLN A 250 -6.06 -7.86 17.27
C GLN A 250 -5.79 -7.42 18.70
N PRO A 251 -6.83 -7.11 19.49
CA PRO A 251 -6.68 -6.78 20.89
C PRO A 251 -6.11 -7.97 21.65
N LYS A 252 -5.17 -7.68 22.54
CA LYS A 252 -4.64 -8.62 23.53
C LYS A 252 -5.08 -8.13 24.92
N ASP A 253 -4.78 -8.90 25.95
CA ASP A 253 -4.91 -8.40 27.32
C ASP A 253 -4.09 -7.11 27.48
N GLU A 254 -4.68 -6.08 28.10
CA GLU A 254 -4.10 -4.72 28.25
C GLU A 254 -2.66 -4.74 28.80
N LYS A 255 -2.36 -5.67 29.71
CA LYS A 255 -1.02 -5.83 30.30
C LYS A 255 0.05 -6.36 29.33
N ASN A 256 -0.37 -6.97 28.23
CA ASN A 256 0.47 -7.63 27.24
C ASN A 256 0.40 -6.93 25.87
N GLN A 257 -0.16 -5.73 25.81
CA GLN A 257 -0.34 -4.98 24.58
C GLN A 257 0.52 -3.71 24.60
N ASP A 258 1.34 -3.55 23.57
CA ASP A 258 2.29 -2.44 23.45
C ASP A 258 2.01 -1.64 22.16
N SER A 259 2.07 -0.30 22.26
CA SER A 259 1.90 0.64 21.13
C SER A 259 2.91 0.40 20.00
N THR A 260 4.07 -0.18 20.30
CA THR A 260 5.09 -0.54 19.30
C THR A 260 4.59 -1.56 18.29
N GLU A 261 3.58 -2.39 18.62
CA GLU A 261 2.93 -3.27 17.64
C GLU A 261 2.24 -2.49 16.52
N LEU A 262 1.84 -1.23 16.77
CA LEU A 262 1.28 -0.33 15.77
C LEU A 262 2.33 0.53 15.08
N THR A 263 3.32 1.03 15.82
CA THR A 263 4.24 2.07 15.33
C THR A 263 5.62 1.57 14.93
N GLY A 264 6.02 0.37 15.35
CA GLY A 264 7.39 -0.12 15.30
C GLY A 264 8.23 0.29 16.51
N ASP A 265 9.49 -0.14 16.53
CA ASP A 265 10.43 0.02 17.65
C ASP A 265 11.88 0.31 17.23
N ILE A 266 12.74 0.56 18.21
CA ILE A 266 14.18 0.78 17.99
C ILE A 266 14.89 -0.57 17.80
N ASN A 267 15.71 -0.67 16.75
CA ASN A 267 16.53 -1.83 16.47
C ASN A 267 17.95 -1.68 17.04
N TYR A 268 18.19 -2.27 18.21
CA TYR A 268 19.49 -2.27 18.87
C TYR A 268 20.65 -2.81 18.04
N ARG A 269 20.40 -3.75 17.10
CA ARG A 269 21.46 -4.24 16.21
C ARG A 269 21.88 -3.17 15.20
N LYS A 270 20.92 -2.44 14.65
CA LYS A 270 21.19 -1.33 13.73
C LYS A 270 21.81 -0.12 14.43
N ILE A 271 21.59 0.06 15.73
CA ILE A 271 22.32 1.08 16.52
C ILE A 271 23.82 0.78 16.49
N ALA A 272 24.23 -0.49 16.59
CA ALA A 272 25.65 -0.84 16.49
C ALA A 272 26.23 -0.56 15.09
N GLU A 273 25.40 -0.59 14.03
CA GLU A 273 25.81 -0.30 12.65
C GLU A 273 25.86 1.21 12.35
N PHE A 274 24.90 1.99 12.86
CA PHE A 274 24.75 3.42 12.54
C PHE A 274 25.22 4.36 13.66
N GLY A 275 25.47 3.85 14.85
CA GLY A 275 26.14 4.54 15.95
C GLY A 275 25.23 5.32 16.91
N SER A 276 23.92 5.46 16.64
CA SER A 276 22.98 6.13 17.55
C SER A 276 21.56 5.59 17.43
N ASP A 277 20.84 5.60 18.54
CA ASP A 277 19.40 5.39 18.67
C ASP A 277 18.56 6.49 18.01
N SER A 278 19.12 7.69 17.86
CA SER A 278 18.50 8.81 17.14
C SER A 278 18.62 8.72 15.61
N ASP A 279 19.42 7.77 15.09
CA ASP A 279 19.53 7.55 13.65
C ASP A 279 18.22 6.92 13.11
N PRO A 280 17.52 7.56 12.17
CA PRO A 280 16.24 7.07 11.70
C PRO A 280 16.32 5.71 10.96
N ARG A 281 17.52 5.28 10.53
CA ARG A 281 17.73 3.95 9.94
C ARG A 281 17.76 2.86 11.00
N ALA A 282 18.01 3.21 12.27
CA ALA A 282 18.01 2.30 13.40
C ALA A 282 16.60 1.99 13.95
N PHE A 283 15.54 2.50 13.34
CA PHE A 283 14.15 2.18 13.68
C PHE A 283 13.60 1.05 12.78
N ASN A 284 12.81 0.15 13.36
CA ASN A 284 12.04 -0.85 12.64
C ASN A 284 10.67 -0.27 12.28
N PHE A 285 10.36 -0.21 10.98
CA PHE A 285 9.05 0.24 10.49
C PHE A 285 8.18 -0.99 10.18
N ASP A 286 7.97 -1.84 11.19
CA ASP A 286 7.25 -3.11 11.08
C ASP A 286 5.98 -3.19 11.96
N GLY A 287 5.60 -2.06 12.56
CA GLY A 287 4.30 -1.86 13.17
C GLY A 287 3.17 -1.99 12.13
N GLU A 288 1.97 -2.35 12.59
CA GLU A 288 0.84 -2.63 11.71
C GLU A 288 0.46 -1.44 10.81
N PHE A 289 0.66 -0.19 11.26
CA PHE A 289 0.43 0.97 10.39
C PHE A 289 1.42 0.99 9.21
N GLN A 290 2.71 0.80 9.47
CA GLN A 290 3.75 0.83 8.45
C GLN A 290 3.61 -0.36 7.49
N VAL A 291 3.33 -1.55 8.04
CA VAL A 291 3.01 -2.76 7.29
C VAL A 291 1.85 -2.53 6.33
N ALA A 292 0.77 -1.90 6.80
CA ALA A 292 -0.42 -1.65 6.00
C ALA A 292 -0.31 -0.48 5.02
N ASN A 293 0.82 0.25 5.00
CA ASN A 293 0.97 1.41 4.12
C ASN A 293 0.69 1.02 2.67
N ARG A 294 0.03 1.94 1.95
CA ARG A 294 -0.45 1.77 0.58
C ARG A 294 -1.52 0.70 0.40
N GLY A 295 -1.99 0.00 1.43
CA GLY A 295 -3.08 -0.96 1.31
C GLY A 295 -4.16 -0.80 2.38
N VAL A 296 -4.30 -1.76 3.29
CA VAL A 296 -5.40 -1.80 4.27
C VAL A 296 -4.96 -2.34 5.62
N ILE A 297 -5.47 -1.73 6.69
CA ILE A 297 -5.33 -2.22 8.06
C ILE A 297 -6.71 -2.60 8.61
N GLU A 298 -6.82 -3.79 9.20
CA GLU A 298 -8.01 -4.24 9.92
C GLU A 298 -7.75 -4.20 11.43
N PHE A 299 -8.60 -3.50 12.18
CA PHE A 299 -8.64 -3.57 13.64
C PHE A 299 -9.79 -4.49 14.06
N VAL A 300 -9.45 -5.70 14.49
CA VAL A 300 -10.43 -6.67 14.99
C VAL A 300 -10.89 -6.22 16.38
N GLU A 301 -12.21 -6.19 16.63
CA GLU A 301 -12.75 -5.83 17.95
C GLU A 301 -12.19 -4.51 18.55
N VAL A 302 -11.99 -3.48 17.72
CA VAL A 302 -11.37 -2.19 18.08
C VAL A 302 -11.95 -1.55 19.36
N LEU A 303 -13.23 -1.79 19.66
CA LEU A 303 -13.91 -1.25 20.85
C LEU A 303 -13.48 -1.90 22.17
N LYS A 304 -12.72 -3.00 22.13
CA LYS A 304 -12.10 -3.62 23.30
C LYS A 304 -10.69 -3.09 23.58
N LEU A 305 -10.13 -2.27 22.69
CA LEU A 305 -8.80 -1.70 22.86
C LEU A 305 -8.81 -0.63 23.95
N ASP A 306 -7.66 -0.48 24.62
CA ASP A 306 -7.43 0.64 25.51
C ASP A 306 -7.54 1.97 24.73
N VAL A 307 -8.04 3.00 25.42
CA VAL A 307 -8.24 4.35 24.90
C VAL A 307 -6.94 4.95 24.34
N ALA A 308 -5.78 4.59 24.90
CA ALA A 308 -4.46 5.01 24.41
C ALA A 308 -4.26 4.69 22.91
N PHE A 309 -4.58 3.46 22.49
CA PHE A 309 -4.44 3.02 21.10
C PHE A 309 -5.41 3.72 20.15
N LEU A 310 -6.55 4.21 20.66
CA LEU A 310 -7.49 4.99 19.86
C LEU A 310 -6.91 6.36 19.47
N TYR A 311 -6.03 6.95 20.28
CA TYR A 311 -5.36 8.20 19.93
C TYR A 311 -4.41 8.00 18.76
N ASP A 312 -3.60 6.93 18.76
CA ASP A 312 -2.69 6.61 17.66
C ASP A 312 -3.47 6.36 16.35
N LEU A 313 -4.58 5.62 16.44
CA LEU A 313 -5.47 5.36 15.31
C LEU A 313 -6.07 6.66 14.74
N LEU A 314 -6.57 7.54 15.60
CA LEU A 314 -7.16 8.80 15.19
C LEU A 314 -6.11 9.72 14.58
N GLY A 315 -4.93 9.84 15.20
CA GLY A 315 -3.80 10.59 14.67
C GLY A 315 -3.40 10.10 13.28
N ALA A 316 -3.16 8.80 13.12
CA ALA A 316 -2.83 8.18 11.84
C ALA A 316 -3.89 8.49 10.75
N SER A 317 -5.18 8.38 11.10
CA SER A 317 -6.27 8.65 10.15
C SER A 317 -6.43 10.12 9.77
N GLN A 318 -6.22 11.06 10.70
CA GLN A 318 -6.47 12.49 10.47
C GLN A 318 -5.29 13.18 9.77
N GLU A 319 -4.07 12.80 10.18
CA GLU A 319 -2.84 13.41 9.72
C GLU A 319 -2.35 12.81 8.39
N HIS A 320 -2.78 11.58 8.02
CA HIS A 320 -2.35 10.88 6.80
C HIS A 320 -0.82 10.75 6.68
N VAL A 321 -0.16 10.45 7.79
CA VAL A 321 1.30 10.30 7.87
C VAL A 321 1.77 8.89 7.49
N VAL A 322 0.83 7.95 7.42
CA VAL A 322 1.02 6.54 7.02
C VAL A 322 -0.04 6.14 6.00
#